data_AF-A0A917XML8-F1
#
_entry.id   AF-A0A917XML8-F1
#
_cell.length_a   1.000
_cell.length_b   1.000
_cell.length_c   1.000
_cell.angle_alpha   90.00
_cell.angle_beta   90.00
_cell.angle_gamma   90.00
#
_symmetry.space_group_name_H-M   'P 1'
#
loop_
_entity.id
_entity.type
_entity.pdbx_description
1 polymer ?
#
loop_
_entity_poly.entity_id
_entity_poly.type
_entity_poly.pdbx_seq_one_letter_code
_entity_poly.pdbx_strand_id
1 'polypeptide(L)'
;MAPLVPSGTEVLAGLEMGGIPVVTALGRHTGLPCAFVRKQAKPYGTCRLAEGAEVEGRRVLVVEDVVTSGGQIVLSTADLRGLGAQVHEALCVIDREQGGADALAAEGIRLVSLLTAGDLRAAA
;
A
#
# COMPACT_ATOMS: atom_id res chain seq x y z
N MET A 1 1.92 4.22 -12.86
CA MET A 1 1.18 3.59 -11.74
C MET A 1 -0.33 3.60 -11.93
N ALA A 2 -0.97 4.71 -12.34
CA ALA A 2 -2.44 4.76 -12.47
C ALA A 2 -3.09 3.62 -13.28
N PRO A 3 -2.53 3.17 -14.43
CA PRO A 3 -3.09 2.02 -15.15
C PRO A 3 -3.00 0.68 -14.40
N LEU A 4 -2.19 0.61 -13.34
CA LEU A 4 -2.01 -0.58 -12.49
C LEU A 4 -2.94 -0.58 -11.27
N VAL A 5 -3.71 0.49 -11.06
CA VAL A 5 -4.71 0.54 -9.98
C VAL A 5 -5.85 -0.42 -10.35
N PRO A 6 -6.15 -1.44 -9.53
CA PRO A 6 -7.20 -2.40 -9.81
C PRO A 6 -8.58 -1.74 -9.95
N SER A 7 -9.42 -2.31 -10.83
CA SER A 7 -10.80 -1.87 -10.95
C SER A 7 -11.56 -2.08 -9.65
N GLY A 8 -12.32 -1.07 -9.22
CA GLY A 8 -13.11 -1.12 -7.99
C GLY A 8 -12.34 -0.74 -6.74
N THR A 9 -11.07 -0.32 -6.83
CA THR A 9 -10.38 0.34 -5.71
C THR A 9 -11.15 1.60 -5.31
N GLU A 10 -11.43 1.73 -4.02
CA GLU A 10 -12.21 2.83 -3.46
C GLU A 10 -11.36 3.82 -2.65
N VAL A 11 -10.25 3.34 -2.08
CA VAL A 11 -9.31 4.12 -1.29
C VAL A 11 -7.89 3.67 -1.58
N LEU A 12 -6.99 4.63 -1.69
CA LEU A 12 -5.54 4.39 -1.76
C LEU A 12 -4.93 4.60 -0.38
N ALA A 13 -4.27 3.60 0.19
CA ALA A 13 -3.64 3.68 1.51
C ALA A 13 -2.11 3.72 1.37
N GLY A 14 -1.51 4.88 1.63
CA GLY A 14 -0.06 5.06 1.59
C GLY A 14 0.57 4.77 2.96
N LEU A 15 1.59 3.92 2.99
CA LEU A 15 2.29 3.57 4.22
C LEU A 15 3.37 4.61 4.54
N GLU A 16 3.49 4.95 5.82
CA GLU A 16 4.53 5.84 6.32
C GLU A 16 5.92 5.17 6.17
N MET A 17 6.95 5.82 5.61
CA MET A 17 7.00 7.19 5.07
C MET A 17 6.99 7.24 3.54
N GLY A 18 7.49 6.20 2.88
CA GLY A 18 7.75 6.18 1.43
C GLY A 18 6.48 6.18 0.56
N GLY A 19 5.45 5.47 1.00
CA GLY A 19 4.17 5.38 0.30
C GLY A 19 3.34 6.66 0.33
N ILE A 20 3.59 7.59 1.27
CA ILE A 20 2.79 8.82 1.42
C ILE A 20 2.91 9.75 0.19
N PRO A 21 4.12 10.13 -0.27
CA PRO A 21 4.24 10.93 -1.50
C PRO A 21 3.63 10.24 -2.73
N VAL A 22 3.83 8.93 -2.86
CA VAL A 22 3.32 8.12 -3.98
C VAL A 22 1.79 8.12 -3.99
N VAL A 23 1.16 7.81 -2.86
CA VAL A 23 -0.30 7.78 -2.74
C VAL A 23 -0.91 9.16 -2.95
N THR A 24 -0.22 10.23 -2.52
CA THR A 24 -0.68 11.62 -2.70
C THR A 24 -0.71 11.98 -4.19
N ALA A 25 0.36 11.70 -4.93
CA ALA A 25 0.41 11.93 -6.36
C ALA A 25 -0.59 11.06 -7.13
N LEU A 26 -0.70 9.77 -6.76
CA LEU A 26 -1.60 8.82 -7.39
C LEU A 26 -3.08 9.18 -7.15
N GLY A 27 -3.45 9.54 -5.93
CA GLY A 27 -4.80 10.01 -5.61
C GLY A 27 -5.16 11.30 -6.34
N ARG A 28 -4.23 12.25 -6.42
CA ARG A 28 -4.41 13.49 -7.20
C ARG A 28 -4.69 13.20 -8.68
N HIS A 29 -4.01 12.21 -9.26
CA HIS A 29 -4.14 11.85 -10.67
C HIS A 29 -5.37 10.99 -10.97
N THR A 30 -5.74 10.07 -10.06
CA THR A 30 -6.87 9.14 -10.24
C THR A 30 -8.20 9.70 -9.73
N GLY A 31 -8.17 10.72 -8.87
CA GLY A 31 -9.36 11.22 -8.16
C GLY A 31 -9.80 10.35 -6.98
N LEU A 32 -9.10 9.24 -6.70
CA LEU A 32 -9.42 8.37 -5.57
C LEU A 32 -9.03 9.04 -4.25
N PRO A 33 -9.84 8.87 -3.19
CA PRO A 33 -9.51 9.37 -1.87
C PRO A 33 -8.33 8.59 -1.26
N CYS A 34 -7.51 9.28 -0.48
CA CYS A 34 -6.32 8.71 0.15
C CYS A 34 -6.47 8.56 1.66
N ALA A 35 -5.94 7.46 2.18
CA ALA A 35 -5.65 7.25 3.59
C ALA A 35 -4.14 7.14 3.80
N PHE A 36 -3.67 7.53 4.97
CA PHE A 36 -2.25 7.52 5.35
C PHE A 36 -2.08 6.62 6.58
N VAL A 37 -1.34 5.54 6.43
CA VAL A 37 -1.18 4.49 7.44
C VAL A 37 0.14 4.67 8.16
N ARG A 38 0.07 4.81 9.49
CA ARG A 38 1.24 5.07 10.33
C ARG A 38 1.85 3.76 10.82
N LYS A 39 3.16 3.76 11.12
CA LYS A 39 3.86 2.56 11.64
C LYS A 39 3.44 2.17 13.06
N GLN A 40 3.02 3.15 13.87
CA GLN A 40 2.51 2.95 15.22
C GLN A 40 1.40 3.97 15.50
N ALA A 41 0.32 3.53 16.14
CA ALA A 41 -0.70 4.42 16.69
C ALA A 41 -0.08 5.35 17.75
N LYS A 42 -0.46 6.63 17.76
CA LYS A 42 -0.01 7.54 18.84
C LYS A 42 -0.65 7.14 20.18
N PRO A 43 0.06 7.29 21.32
CA PRO A 43 -0.52 7.14 22.65
C PRO A 43 -1.39 8.33 23.08
N TYR A 44 -1.50 9.40 22.28
CA TYR A 44 -2.30 10.59 22.55
C TYR A 44 -2.79 11.26 21.24
N GLY A 45 -3.92 11.97 21.28
CA GLY A 45 -4.55 12.59 20.11
C GLY A 45 -5.69 11.76 19.53
N THR A 46 -5.82 11.68 18.20
CA THR A 46 -6.90 10.89 17.55
C THR A 46 -6.74 9.38 17.74
N CYS A 47 -5.57 8.90 18.16
CA CYS A 47 -5.22 7.48 18.31
C CYS A 47 -5.51 6.61 17.08
N ARG A 48 -5.73 7.22 15.91
CA ARG A 48 -6.08 6.53 14.67
C ARG A 48 -4.82 6.05 13.96
N LEU A 49 -4.87 4.80 13.53
CA LEU A 49 -3.84 4.14 12.74
C LEU A 49 -3.82 4.64 11.29
N ALA A 50 -5.00 4.87 10.72
CA ALA A 50 -5.20 5.43 9.39
C ALA A 50 -5.83 6.83 9.50
N GLU A 51 -5.21 7.82 8.86
CA GLU A 51 -5.73 9.18 8.76
C GLU A 51 -6.18 9.48 7.33
N GLY A 52 -7.13 10.40 7.14
CA GLY A 52 -7.67 10.75 5.83
C GLY A 52 -8.99 10.05 5.55
N ALA A 53 -9.09 9.39 4.40
CA ALA A 53 -10.32 8.71 3.98
C ALA A 53 -10.71 7.55 4.90
N GLU A 54 -12.02 7.37 5.12
CA GLU A 54 -12.56 6.20 5.81
C GLU A 54 -12.23 4.92 5.04
N VAL A 55 -11.85 3.87 5.77
CA VAL A 55 -11.40 2.56 5.22
C VAL A 55 -12.35 1.41 5.53
N GLU A 56 -13.20 1.54 6.54
CA GLU A 56 -14.12 0.48 6.99
C GLU A 56 -15.10 0.09 5.87
N GLY A 57 -15.17 -1.21 5.56
CA GLY A 57 -16.06 -1.75 4.53
C GLY A 57 -15.63 -1.46 3.09
N ARG A 58 -14.49 -0.79 2.86
CA ARG A 58 -14.06 -0.35 1.53
C ARG A 58 -12.94 -1.22 0.97
N ARG A 59 -12.87 -1.29 -0.36
CA ARG A 59 -11.74 -1.90 -1.07
C ARG A 59 -10.53 -0.96 -1.08
N VAL A 60 -9.56 -1.28 -0.23
CA VAL A 60 -8.36 -0.48 -0.02
C VAL A 60 -7.18 -1.08 -0.79
N LEU A 61 -6.52 -0.27 -1.62
CA LEU A 61 -5.25 -0.61 -2.23
C LEU A 61 -4.11 -0.06 -1.37
N VAL A 62 -3.26 -0.93 -0.86
CA VAL A 62 -2.03 -0.52 -0.16
C VAL A 62 -1.00 -0.05 -1.19
N VAL A 63 -0.38 1.12 -0.96
CA VAL A 63 0.61 1.72 -1.84
C VAL A 63 1.91 1.97 -1.10
N GLU A 64 3.03 1.51 -1.67
CA GLU A 64 4.37 1.71 -1.13
C GLU A 64 5.35 2.20 -2.21
N ASP A 65 6.46 2.83 -1.82
CA ASP A 65 7.52 3.17 -2.76
C ASP A 65 8.33 1.92 -3.18
N VAL A 66 8.94 1.22 -2.24
CA VAL A 66 9.85 0.09 -2.49
C VAL A 66 9.49 -1.09 -1.60
N VAL A 67 9.41 -2.27 -2.20
CA VAL A 67 9.17 -3.52 -1.48
C VAL A 67 10.43 -4.38 -1.50
N THR A 68 10.88 -4.80 -0.32
CA THR A 68 11.96 -5.78 -0.13
C THR A 68 11.37 -7.11 0.37
N SER A 69 11.22 -7.26 1.69
CA SER A 69 10.64 -8.44 2.33
C SER A 69 9.12 -8.38 2.47
N GLY A 70 8.49 -7.22 2.25
CA GLY A 70 7.04 -7.05 2.37
C GLY A 70 6.50 -6.97 3.81
N GLY A 71 7.33 -7.14 4.84
CA GLY A 71 6.87 -7.26 6.24
C GLY A 71 6.05 -6.07 6.75
N GLN A 72 6.39 -4.84 6.37
CA GLN A 72 5.61 -3.66 6.77
C GLN A 72 4.21 -3.67 6.15
N ILE A 73 4.08 -4.10 4.89
CA ILE A 73 2.79 -4.20 4.21
C ILE A 73 1.92 -5.27 4.87
N VAL A 74 2.51 -6.40 5.27
CA VAL A 74 1.81 -7.47 5.99
C VAL A 74 1.22 -6.95 7.30
N LEU A 75 2.05 -6.31 8.14
CA LEU A 75 1.61 -5.75 9.42
C LEU A 75 0.51 -4.70 9.23
N SER A 76 0.74 -3.72 8.36
CA SER A 76 -0.24 -2.66 8.09
C SER A 76 -1.53 -3.19 7.45
N THR A 77 -1.46 -4.27 6.67
CA THR A 77 -2.66 -4.90 6.10
C THR A 77 -3.48 -5.62 7.17
N ALA A 78 -2.85 -6.36 8.08
CA ALA A 78 -3.54 -7.00 9.19
C ALA A 78 -4.28 -5.97 10.05
N ASP A 79 -3.59 -4.88 10.35
CA ASP A 79 -4.10 -3.72 11.07
C ASP A 79 -5.29 -3.05 10.34
N LEU A 80 -5.19 -2.78 9.03
CA LEU A 80 -6.28 -2.24 8.21
C LEU A 80 -7.49 -3.17 8.15
N ARG A 81 -7.26 -4.49 8.00
CA ARG A 81 -8.33 -5.50 8.03
C ARG A 81 -9.01 -5.54 9.41
N GLY A 82 -8.27 -5.31 10.49
CA GLY A 82 -8.82 -5.13 11.83
C GLY A 82 -9.75 -3.91 11.97
N LEU A 83 -9.57 -2.88 11.13
CA LEU A 83 -10.47 -1.74 10.99
C LEU A 83 -11.62 -1.98 9.99
N GLY A 84 -11.80 -3.21 9.51
CA GLY A 84 -12.86 -3.57 8.56
C GLY A 84 -12.55 -3.26 7.09
N ALA A 85 -11.31 -2.88 6.75
CA ALA A 85 -10.92 -2.66 5.36
C ALA A 85 -10.77 -3.97 4.58
N GLN A 86 -11.15 -3.95 3.30
CA GLN A 86 -10.93 -5.07 2.37
C GLN A 86 -9.64 -4.84 1.59
N VAL A 87 -8.55 -5.47 2.03
CA VAL A 87 -7.22 -5.37 1.39
C VAL A 87 -6.87 -6.70 0.74
N HIS A 88 -6.74 -6.71 -0.58
CA HIS A 88 -6.38 -7.91 -1.37
C HIS A 88 -5.17 -7.69 -2.29
N GLU A 89 -4.78 -6.43 -2.49
CA GLU A 89 -3.72 -6.05 -3.42
C GLU A 89 -2.86 -4.96 -2.80
N ALA A 90 -1.57 -5.01 -3.13
CA ALA A 90 -0.62 -3.95 -2.84
C ALA A 90 0.06 -3.53 -4.13
N LEU A 91 0.33 -2.23 -4.27
CA LEU A 91 0.99 -1.63 -5.42
C LEU A 91 2.27 -0.92 -4.97
N CYS A 92 3.41 -1.26 -5.56
CA CYS A 92 4.66 -0.55 -5.30
C CYS A 92 5.28 0.07 -6.56
N VAL A 93 6.17 1.04 -6.36
CA VAL A 93 6.98 1.58 -7.47
C VAL A 93 8.03 0.55 -7.87
N ILE A 94 8.81 0.04 -6.90
CA ILE A 94 9.89 -0.93 -7.15
C ILE A 94 9.72 -2.16 -6.27
N ASP A 95 9.60 -3.32 -6.88
CA ASP A 95 9.84 -4.60 -6.21
C ASP A 95 11.31 -4.97 -6.31
N ARG A 96 11.97 -5.17 -5.17
CA ARG A 96 13.39 -5.57 -5.11
C ARG A 96 13.61 -7.06 -5.39
N GLU A 97 12.54 -7.85 -5.52
CA GLU A 97 12.57 -9.30 -5.74
C GLU A 97 13.28 -10.05 -4.60
N GLN A 98 13.05 -9.60 -3.36
CA GLN A 98 13.70 -10.13 -2.14
C GLN A 98 12.71 -10.89 -1.24
N GLY A 99 11.72 -11.55 -1.84
CA GLY A 99 10.70 -12.36 -1.15
C GLY A 99 9.44 -11.61 -0.73
N GLY A 100 9.32 -10.32 -1.04
CA GLY A 100 8.12 -9.53 -0.71
C GLY A 100 6.84 -10.05 -1.35
N ALA A 101 6.88 -10.44 -2.63
CA ALA A 101 5.73 -11.00 -3.32
C ALA A 101 5.20 -12.28 -2.62
N ASP A 102 6.11 -13.19 -2.23
CA ASP A 102 5.75 -14.44 -1.56
C ASP A 102 5.19 -14.19 -0.15
N ALA A 103 5.81 -13.27 0.60
CA ALA A 103 5.34 -12.89 1.93
C ALA A 103 3.92 -12.30 1.90
N LEU A 104 3.63 -11.47 0.89
CA LEU A 104 2.29 -10.90 0.71
C LEU A 104 1.29 -11.97 0.24
N ALA A 105 1.69 -12.86 -0.67
CA ALA A 105 0.84 -13.93 -1.17
C ALA A 105 0.41 -14.89 -0.05
N ALA A 106 1.29 -15.18 0.92
CA ALA A 106 0.96 -15.97 2.11
C ALA A 106 -0.17 -15.36 2.95
N GLU A 107 -0.35 -14.03 2.88
CA GLU A 107 -1.40 -13.28 3.58
C GLU A 107 -2.62 -12.96 2.68
N GLY A 108 -2.69 -13.60 1.50
CA GLY A 108 -3.74 -13.38 0.51
C GLY A 108 -3.69 -12.00 -0.13
N ILE A 109 -2.51 -11.42 -0.27
CA ILE A 109 -2.27 -10.11 -0.88
C ILE A 109 -1.47 -10.31 -2.16
N ARG A 110 -2.00 -9.84 -3.29
CA ARG A 110 -1.24 -9.82 -4.55
C ARG A 110 -0.40 -8.56 -4.64
N LEU A 111 0.91 -8.70 -4.81
CA LEU A 111 1.81 -7.58 -5.09
C LEU A 111 1.80 -7.27 -6.60
N VAL A 112 1.61 -6.00 -6.92
CA VAL A 112 1.79 -5.43 -8.27
C VAL A 112 2.90 -4.38 -8.17
N SER A 113 3.85 -4.39 -9.09
CA SER A 113 4.95 -3.42 -9.13
C SER A 113 4.96 -2.66 -10.45
N LEU A 114 5.42 -1.41 -10.43
CA LEU A 114 5.69 -0.66 -11.66
C LEU A 114 7.00 -1.12 -12.31
N LEU A 115 8.02 -1.37 -11.49
CA LEU A 115 9.34 -1.84 -11.87
C LEU A 115 9.79 -2.95 -10.92
N THR A 116 10.63 -3.84 -11.43
CA THR A 116 11.36 -4.85 -10.67
C THR A 116 12.84 -4.47 -10.57
N ALA A 117 13.57 -5.09 -9.64
CA ALA A 117 15.02 -4.99 -9.62
C ALA A 117 15.66 -5.52 -10.91
N GLY A 118 15.03 -6.51 -11.57
CA GLY A 118 15.37 -6.96 -12.91
C GLY A 118 15.33 -5.84 -13.95
N ASP A 119 14.23 -5.09 -14.00
CA ASP A 119 14.06 -3.96 -14.94
C ASP A 119 15.15 -2.89 -14.73
N LEU A 120 15.46 -2.57 -13.48
CA LEU A 120 16.50 -1.59 -13.14
C LEU A 120 17.89 -2.05 -13.58
N ARG A 121 18.21 -3.34 -13.45
CA ARG A 121 19.50 -3.91 -13.89
C ARG A 121 19.62 -3.94 -15.41
N ALA A 122 18.52 -4.21 -16.12
CA ALA A 122 18.53 -4.29 -17.58
C ALA A 122 18.69 -2.90 -18.26
N ALA A 123 18.39 -1.82 -17.54
CA ALA A 123 18.50 -0.45 -18.02
C ALA A 123 19.85 0.23 -17.72
N ALA A 124 20.75 -0.46 -17.00
CA ALA A 124 22.08 0.04 -16.63
C ALA A 124 23.16 -0.44 -17.61
#